data_AF-A0A9P0KNG7-F1
#
_entry.id   AF-A0A9P0KNG7-F1
#
_cell.length_a   1.000
_cell.length_b   1.000
_cell.length_c   1.000
_cell.angle_alpha   90.00
_cell.angle_beta   90.00
_cell.angle_gamma   90.00
#
_symmetry.space_group_name_H-M   'P 1'
#
loop_
_entity.id
_entity.type
_entity.pdbx_description
1 polymer ?
#
loop_
_entity_poly.entity_id
_entity_poly.type
_entity_poly.pdbx_seq_one_letter_code
_entity_poly.pdbx_strand_id
1 'polypeptide(L)'
;MTISAEAQVRYLVQWFQEWSELQRSDFLPIMAEKYANRAYVNGIINSIANVECREKPMSLFECRVKLFREWFPAWTAEQKQNFLTQITNIDTSFAEKLNGELENGVALVNGDSTLEEE
;
A
#
# COMPACT_ATOMS: atom_id res chain seq x y z
N MET A 1 12.71 -15.65 -17.29
CA MET A 1 12.01 -14.61 -18.05
C MET A 1 11.41 -13.67 -17.01
N THR A 2 12.03 -12.51 -16.77
CA THR A 2 11.58 -11.55 -15.76
C THR A 2 10.53 -10.63 -16.41
N ILE A 3 9.33 -10.52 -15.82
CA ILE A 3 8.32 -9.54 -16.27
C ILE A 3 8.92 -8.13 -16.10
N SER A 4 8.76 -7.26 -17.10
CA SER A 4 9.24 -5.87 -17.04
C SER A 4 8.42 -5.07 -16.02
N ALA A 5 9.03 -4.05 -15.40
CA ALA A 5 8.33 -3.19 -14.45
C ALA A 5 7.10 -2.50 -15.08
N GLU A 6 7.13 -2.14 -16.36
CA GLU A 6 5.96 -1.61 -17.06
C GLU A 6 4.82 -2.62 -17.13
N ALA A 7 5.13 -3.89 -17.44
CA ALA A 7 4.11 -4.94 -17.45
C ALA A 7 3.58 -5.21 -16.03
N GLN A 8 4.45 -5.19 -15.01
CA GLN A 8 4.04 -5.31 -13.59
C GLN A 8 3.03 -4.21 -13.20
N VAL A 9 3.32 -2.94 -13.55
CA VAL A 9 2.41 -1.81 -13.33
C VAL A 9 1.07 -2.05 -14.04
N ARG A 10 1.08 -2.42 -15.33
CA ARG A 10 -0.14 -2.69 -16.10
C ARG A 10 -0.99 -3.80 -15.46
N TYR A 11 -0.37 -4.89 -15.00
CA TYR A 11 -1.06 -5.96 -14.31
C TYR A 11 -1.72 -5.49 -13.02
N LEU A 12 -1.00 -4.73 -12.19
CA LEU A 12 -1.53 -4.22 -10.93
C LEU A 12 -2.70 -3.25 -11.12
N VAL A 13 -2.60 -2.37 -12.12
CA VAL A 13 -3.69 -1.45 -12.49
C VAL A 13 -4.94 -2.24 -12.92
N GLN A 14 -4.77 -3.25 -13.78
CA GLN A 14 -5.87 -4.11 -14.20
C GLN A 14 -6.49 -4.84 -13.00
N TRP A 15 -5.66 -5.41 -12.12
CA TRP A 15 -6.16 -6.12 -10.94
C TRP A 15 -6.93 -5.19 -9.99
N PHE A 16 -6.49 -3.95 -9.83
CA PHE A 16 -7.18 -2.97 -9.00
C PHE A 16 -8.59 -2.65 -9.54
N GLN A 17 -8.76 -2.59 -10.87
CA GLN A 17 -10.08 -2.43 -11.50
C GLN A 17 -10.99 -3.64 -11.21
N GLU A 18 -10.43 -4.85 -11.17
CA GLU A 18 -11.16 -6.10 -10.88
C GLU A 18 -11.48 -6.28 -9.38
N TRP A 19 -10.76 -5.61 -8.50
CA TRP A 19 -10.96 -5.73 -7.05
C TRP A 19 -12.29 -5.12 -6.61
N SER A 20 -12.95 -5.83 -5.70
CA SER A 20 -14.09 -5.30 -4.94
C SER A 20 -13.69 -4.11 -4.07
N GLU A 21 -14.67 -3.32 -3.65
CA GLU A 21 -14.45 -2.20 -2.73
C GLU A 21 -13.75 -2.65 -1.43
N LEU A 22 -14.14 -3.81 -0.89
CA LEU A 22 -13.50 -4.39 0.30
C LEU A 22 -12.01 -4.68 0.05
N GLN A 23 -11.67 -5.30 -1.08
CA GLN A 23 -10.27 -5.57 -1.44
C GLN A 23 -9.46 -4.28 -1.67
N ARG A 24 -10.08 -3.23 -2.23
CA ARG A 24 -9.42 -1.91 -2.33
C ARG A 24 -9.19 -1.32 -0.95
N SER A 25 -10.17 -1.40 -0.05
CA SER A 25 -10.02 -0.98 1.34
C SER A 25 -8.88 -1.71 2.05
N ASP A 26 -8.76 -3.03 1.86
CA ASP A 26 -7.67 -3.84 2.43
C ASP A 26 -6.30 -3.51 1.82
N PHE A 27 -6.26 -3.06 0.56
CA PHE A 27 -5.02 -2.66 -0.11
C PHE A 27 -4.54 -1.25 0.28
N LEU A 28 -5.45 -0.37 0.68
CA LEU A 28 -5.16 1.02 1.07
C LEU A 28 -4.01 1.15 2.08
N PRO A 29 -4.01 0.48 3.25
CA PRO A 29 -2.92 0.61 4.22
C PRO A 29 -1.59 0.09 3.68
N ILE A 30 -1.61 -0.87 2.74
CA ILE A 30 -0.40 -1.39 2.08
C ILE A 30 0.20 -0.34 1.14
N MET A 31 -0.65 0.38 0.40
CA MET A 31 -0.21 1.52 -0.41
C MET A 31 0.35 2.65 0.46
N ALA A 32 -0.35 3.01 1.55
CA ALA A 32 0.10 4.02 2.47
C ALA A 32 1.49 3.67 3.05
N GLU A 33 1.71 2.43 3.48
CA GLU A 33 3.02 1.92 3.95
C GLU A 33 4.13 2.12 2.91
N LYS A 34 3.84 1.89 1.62
CA LYS A 34 4.83 1.95 0.54
C LYS A 34 5.14 3.34 0.01
N TYR A 35 4.18 4.26 0.08
CA TYR A 35 4.33 5.65 -0.38
C TYR A 35 4.64 6.63 0.74
N ALA A 36 4.35 6.29 2.00
CA ALA A 36 4.85 7.03 3.14
C ALA A 36 6.38 6.96 3.12
N ASN A 37 7.05 8.10 2.93
CA ASN A 37 8.50 8.23 3.03
C ASN A 37 8.96 8.16 4.50
N ARG A 38 8.49 7.15 5.23
CA ARG A 38 8.83 6.87 6.63
C ARG A 38 8.94 5.37 6.78
N ALA A 39 10.00 4.92 7.46
CA ALA A 39 9.99 3.58 8.05
C ALA A 39 8.75 3.52 8.94
N TYR A 40 7.73 2.77 8.53
CA TYR A 40 6.48 2.62 9.26
C TYR A 40 6.78 1.78 10.51
N VAL A 41 7.34 2.44 11.54
CA VAL A 41 7.66 1.86 12.84
C VAL A 41 6.83 2.61 13.87
N ASN A 42 5.54 2.33 13.92
CA ASN A 42 4.90 2.07 15.20
C ASN A 42 3.50 1.49 15.05
N GLY A 43 3.30 0.35 15.71
CA GLY A 43 1.99 0.03 16.27
C GLY A 43 1.03 -0.72 15.35
N ILE A 44 1.35 -1.99 15.07
CA ILE A 44 0.33 -3.00 14.75
C ILE A 44 -0.44 -2.71 13.45
N ILE A 45 0.27 -2.66 12.31
CA ILE A 45 -0.25 -3.51 11.23
C ILE A 45 0.02 -4.90 11.77
N ASN A 46 -1.02 -5.52 12.32
CA ASN A 46 -1.06 -6.96 12.41
C ASN A 46 -0.61 -7.42 11.02
N SER A 47 0.65 -7.84 10.90
CA SER A 47 0.91 -9.13 10.30
C SER A 47 -0.14 -9.99 10.97
N ILE A 48 -1.32 -10.09 10.36
CA ILE A 48 -2.16 -11.26 10.50
C ILE A 48 -1.13 -12.31 10.28
N ALA A 49 -0.80 -12.91 11.42
CA ALA A 49 0.33 -13.75 11.51
C ALA A 49 0.15 -14.72 10.35
N ASN A 50 1.27 -15.12 9.82
CA ASN A 50 1.45 -16.46 9.34
C ASN A 50 0.96 -17.44 10.45
N VAL A 51 -0.34 -17.45 10.77
CA VAL A 51 -1.04 -18.56 11.35
C VAL A 51 -0.97 -19.51 10.20
N GLU A 52 0.03 -20.40 10.28
CA GLU A 52 0.13 -21.58 9.46
C GLU A 52 -1.09 -22.49 9.76
N CYS A 53 -2.29 -22.00 9.48
CA CYS A 53 -3.41 -22.86 9.17
C CYS A 53 -3.17 -23.28 7.72
N ARG A 54 -2.24 -24.23 7.53
CA ARG A 54 -1.81 -24.81 6.23
C ARG A 54 -2.94 -25.47 5.43
N GLU A 55 -4.18 -25.29 5.84
CA GLU A 55 -5.37 -25.95 5.30
C GLU A 55 -6.00 -25.15 4.14
N LYS A 56 -5.82 -23.81 4.09
CA LYS A 56 -6.44 -22.98 3.03
C LYS A 56 -5.40 -22.40 2.06
N PRO A 57 -5.53 -22.64 0.74
CA PRO A 57 -4.70 -21.97 -0.24
C PRO A 57 -4.96 -20.45 -0.20
N MET A 58 -3.92 -19.66 -0.43
CA MET A 58 -4.05 -18.21 -0.54
C MET A 58 -5.11 -17.84 -1.57
N SER A 59 -5.89 -16.82 -1.26
CA SER A 59 -6.78 -16.18 -2.21
C SER A 59 -5.99 -15.51 -3.34
N LEU A 60 -6.65 -15.33 -4.49
CA LEU A 60 -6.06 -14.63 -5.63
C LEU A 60 -5.63 -13.20 -5.27
N PHE A 61 -6.38 -12.52 -4.41
CA PHE A 61 -6.04 -11.19 -3.91
C PHE A 61 -4.72 -11.21 -3.14
N GLU A 62 -4.55 -12.14 -2.19
CA GLU A 62 -3.31 -12.27 -1.42
C GLU A 62 -2.10 -12.57 -2.33
N CYS A 63 -2.28 -13.43 -3.34
CA CYS A 63 -1.25 -13.69 -4.35
C CYS A 63 -0.84 -12.40 -5.10
N ARG A 64 -1.83 -11.61 -5.55
CA ARG A 64 -1.59 -10.33 -6.25
C ARG A 64 -0.90 -9.30 -5.35
N VAL A 65 -1.30 -9.22 -4.07
CA VAL A 65 -0.68 -8.34 -3.08
C VAL A 65 0.76 -8.77 -2.77
N LYS A 66 1.05 -10.07 -2.72
CA LYS A 66 2.43 -10.57 -2.58
C LYS A 66 3.31 -10.13 -3.75
N LEU A 67 2.82 -10.25 -4.98
CA LEU A 67 3.53 -9.77 -6.17
C LEU A 67 3.77 -8.25 -6.12
N PHE A 68 2.78 -7.46 -5.70
CA PHE A 68 2.98 -6.03 -5.48
C PHE A 68 4.14 -5.75 -4.51
N ARG A 69 4.15 -6.42 -3.35
CA ARG A 69 5.19 -6.23 -2.32
C ARG A 69 6.59 -6.62 -2.83
N GLU A 70 6.69 -7.60 -3.71
CA GLU A 70 7.94 -8.04 -4.34
C GLU A 70 8.41 -7.08 -5.45
N TRP A 71 7.50 -6.60 -6.28
CA TRP A 71 7.81 -5.77 -7.45
C TRP A 71 8.09 -4.31 -7.09
N PHE A 72 7.29 -3.74 -6.18
CA PHE A 72 7.34 -2.32 -5.85
C PHE A 72 8.72 -1.79 -5.41
N PRO A 73 9.51 -2.49 -4.58
CA PRO A 73 10.85 -2.03 -4.18
C PRO A 73 11.81 -1.86 -5.36
N ALA A 74 11.67 -2.68 -6.40
CA ALA A 74 12.54 -2.66 -7.59
C ALA A 74 12.15 -1.56 -8.59
N TRP A 75 11.02 -0.88 -8.40
CA TRP A 75 10.55 0.16 -9.31
C TRP A 75 11.29 1.49 -9.13
N THR A 76 11.48 2.19 -10.24
CA THR A 76 11.95 3.58 -10.26
C THR A 76 10.89 4.52 -9.68
N ALA A 77 11.31 5.74 -9.32
CA ALA A 77 10.38 6.77 -8.86
C ALA A 77 9.30 7.08 -9.91
N GLU A 78 9.67 7.10 -11.19
CA GLU A 78 8.74 7.32 -12.30
C GLU A 78 7.68 6.21 -12.38
N GLN A 79 8.08 4.95 -12.24
CA GLN A 79 7.16 3.81 -12.27
C GLN A 79 6.20 3.83 -11.07
N LYS A 80 6.70 4.15 -9.88
CA LYS A 80 5.87 4.33 -8.68
C LYS A 80 4.88 5.48 -8.86
N GLN A 81 5.32 6.61 -9.42
CA GLN A 81 4.43 7.73 -9.70
C GLN A 81 3.38 7.38 -10.75
N ASN A 82 3.78 6.68 -11.83
CA ASN A 82 2.89 6.24 -12.88
C ASN A 82 1.79 5.32 -12.33
N PHE A 83 2.16 4.35 -11.49
CA PHE A 83 1.19 3.47 -10.84
C PHE A 83 0.21 4.25 -9.96
N LEU A 84 0.70 5.15 -9.11
CA LEU A 84 -0.13 5.98 -8.24
C LEU A 84 -1.13 6.82 -9.05
N THR A 85 -0.66 7.49 -10.10
CA THR A 85 -1.51 8.29 -10.99
C THR A 85 -2.62 7.45 -11.62
N GLN A 86 -2.30 6.24 -12.10
CA GLN A 86 -3.32 5.37 -12.70
C GLN A 86 -4.37 4.91 -11.70
N ILE A 87 -3.97 4.52 -10.48
CA ILE A 87 -4.89 4.10 -9.43
C ILE A 87 -5.80 5.25 -8.99
N THR A 88 -5.25 6.45 -8.81
CA THR A 88 -6.02 7.65 -8.48
C THR A 88 -7.05 8.02 -9.55
N ASN A 89 -6.72 7.82 -10.83
CA ASN A 89 -7.67 8.06 -11.92
C ASN A 89 -8.81 7.03 -11.98
N ILE A 90 -8.59 5.81 -11.45
CA ILE A 90 -9.61 4.76 -11.42
C ILE A 90 -10.59 4.98 -10.26
N ASP A 91 -10.09 5.42 -9.11
CA ASP A 91 -10.89 5.55 -7.89
C ASP A 91 -10.45 6.77 -7.07
N THR A 92 -11.15 7.89 -7.28
CA THR A 92 -10.88 9.15 -6.58
C THR A 92 -11.12 9.01 -5.07
N SER A 93 -12.10 8.23 -4.63
CA SER A 93 -12.37 8.05 -3.20
C SER A 93 -11.24 7.27 -2.52
N PHE A 94 -10.69 6.27 -3.19
CA PHE A 94 -9.48 5.58 -2.73
C PHE A 94 -8.31 6.56 -2.61
N ALA A 95 -8.12 7.45 -3.58
CA ALA A 95 -7.04 8.43 -3.58
C ALA A 95 -7.17 9.45 -2.44
N GLU A 96 -8.38 9.95 -2.17
CA GLU A 96 -8.65 10.84 -1.03
C GLU A 96 -8.29 10.16 0.29
N LYS A 97 -8.70 8.90 0.47
CA LYS A 97 -8.34 8.12 1.67
C LYS A 97 -6.82 7.93 1.77
N LEU A 98 -6.15 7.61 0.67
CA LEU A 98 -4.69 7.41 0.65
C LEU A 98 -3.95 8.70 1.03
N ASN A 99 -4.37 9.84 0.50
CA ASN A 99 -3.80 11.14 0.86
C ASN A 99 -4.02 11.44 2.35
N GLY A 100 -5.21 11.16 2.87
CA GLY A 100 -5.50 11.28 4.31
C GLY A 100 -4.58 10.41 5.18
N GLU A 101 -4.33 9.15 4.79
CA GLU A 101 -3.38 8.28 5.49
C GLU A 101 -1.94 8.83 5.45
N LEU A 102 -1.52 9.38 4.31
CA LEU A 102 -0.19 9.98 4.15
C LEU A 102 -0.03 11.27 4.98
N GLU A 103 -1.07 12.11 5.07
CA GLU A 103 -1.08 13.34 5.86
C GLU A 103 -1.16 13.06 7.37
N ASN A 104 -2.01 12.12 7.80
CA ASN A 104 -2.13 11.74 9.22
C ASN A 104 -0.84 11.09 9.75
N GLY A 105 -0.16 10.30 8.92
CA GLY A 105 1.18 9.80 9.24
C GLY A 105 2.24 10.90 9.40
N VAL A 106 1.99 12.12 8.90
CA VAL A 106 2.85 13.29 9.11
C VAL A 106 2.51 14.03 10.40
N ALA A 107 1.25 14.08 10.80
CA ALA A 107 0.79 14.79 12.00
C ALA A 107 1.32 14.17 13.32
N LEU A 108 1.42 12.84 13.41
CA LEU A 108 1.87 12.15 14.63
C LEU A 108 3.38 12.32 14.95
N VAL A 109 4.18 12.85 14.01
CA VAL A 109 5.63 13.05 14.25
C VAL A 109 5.96 14.46 14.74
N ASN A 110 5.03 15.42 14.61
CA ASN A 110 5.27 16.81 15.02
C ASN A 110 4.66 17.15 16.39
N GLY A 111 4.23 16.14 17.17
CA GLY A 111 3.48 16.31 18.42
C GLY A 111 4.14 15.71 19.65
N ASP A 112 5.43 15.97 19.89
CA ASP A 112 5.98 15.91 21.26
C ASP A 112 7.17 16.87 21.41
N SER A 113 6.85 18.08 21.87
CA SER A 113 7.78 19.08 22.44
C SER A 113 6.93 20.14 23.12
N THR A 114 6.28 19.78 24.21
CA THR A 114 5.79 20.74 25.21
C THR A 114 5.78 20.05 26.55
N LEU A 115 6.98 19.91 27.13
CA LEU A 115 7.09 19.85 28.58
C LEU A 115 7.11 21.30 29.07
N GLU A 116 6.02 21.68 29.70
CA GLU A 116 5.94 22.81 30.62
C GLU A 116 6.94 22.53 31.76
N GLU A 117 7.93 23.41 31.93
CA GLU A 117 8.69 23.51 33.18
C GLU A 117 8.51 24.92 33.75
N GLU A 118 7.86 24.91 34.93
CA GLU A 118 7.80 25.89 36.04
C GLU A 118 7.01 27.21 35.90
#